data_AF-A0A9P0JTQ8-F1
#
_entry.id   AF-A0A9P0JTQ8-F1
#
_cell.length_a   1.000
_cell.length_b   1.000
_cell.length_c   1.000
_cell.angle_alpha   90.00
_cell.angle_beta   90.00
_cell.angle_gamma   90.00
#
_symmetry.space_group_name_H-M   'P 1'
#
loop_
_entity.id
_entity.type
_entity.pdbx_description
1 polymer ?
#
loop_
_entity_poly.entity_id
_entity_poly.type
_entity_poly.pdbx_seq_one_letter_code
_entity_poly.pdbx_strand_id
1 'polypeptide(L)'
;MTREQLEAFCLRIKEENEREREERNFFQMERDKIRTFWEITRNELEECKAKLRNKDREIEESTEKNDEELKFYKQKVKHLQFEHQNNLTEAKAEALVSLKNAQDEHSQQERELLRDKKNLKAHAREQELSHQDQVKSLKMQHSESLTKVKNEFDTKAKEMEIKYEKKFNELRTELNAKHDMEISEVEERKNQHIDQLIKHHERAFNEMRNYYNDITLNNLALISTLKDQMEVLRKQNERMTKQCFDLTQENKKLTIPLKQALDDVAEYKRQLQNYEKDKISLANTKALLQQRNKELDDLRWAHDSLELQFASIQEERDVLHDRFVKAVIEVQQKTGAKNVLLQKRIQTLSQVAEHRDVVIGQLNAALSGAPSQSNKKLEEILSKKNATISDLQYDLARVCKAHDDLLETFQEKLAQYGIPQEDLGFTPLKIVPDGQCGLARGPAGLVSKNR
;
A
#
# COMPACT_ATOMS: atom_id res chain seq x y z
N MET A 1 -5.69 -168.80 28.40
CA MET A 1 -6.64 -167.68 28.27
C MET A 1 -8.02 -168.26 28.05
N THR A 2 -8.93 -168.06 29.00
CA THR A 2 -10.35 -168.42 28.85
C THR A 2 -11.06 -167.39 27.95
N ARG A 3 -12.18 -167.76 27.31
CA ARG A 3 -12.92 -166.93 26.34
C ARG A 3 -13.25 -165.53 26.89
N GLU A 4 -13.60 -165.43 28.17
CA GLU A 4 -13.91 -164.17 28.86
C GLU A 4 -12.68 -163.24 29.02
N GLN A 5 -11.47 -163.81 29.17
CA GLN A 5 -10.23 -163.02 29.24
C GLN A 5 -9.82 -162.45 27.88
N LEU A 6 -10.16 -163.14 26.78
CA LEU A 6 -9.96 -162.65 25.41
C LEU A 6 -10.97 -161.55 25.05
N GLU A 7 -12.23 -161.69 25.43
CA GLU A 7 -13.25 -160.64 25.20
C GLU A 7 -12.93 -159.35 25.96
N ALA A 8 -12.48 -159.44 27.22
CA ALA A 8 -12.04 -158.28 28.00
C ALA A 8 -10.76 -157.62 27.46
N PHE A 9 -9.84 -158.38 26.86
CA PHE A 9 -8.65 -157.84 26.21
C PHE A 9 -8.98 -157.18 24.87
N CYS A 10 -9.88 -157.76 24.08
CA CYS A 10 -10.39 -157.16 22.85
C CYS A 10 -11.17 -155.86 23.09
N LEU A 11 -11.94 -155.77 24.18
CA LEU A 11 -12.63 -154.52 24.58
C LEU A 11 -11.63 -153.44 24.97
N ARG A 12 -10.61 -153.77 25.77
CA ARG A 12 -9.54 -152.82 26.13
C ARG A 12 -8.79 -152.29 24.92
N ILE A 13 -8.42 -153.15 23.97
CA ILE A 13 -7.76 -152.73 22.73
C ILE A 13 -8.70 -151.87 21.88
N LYS A 14 -10.01 -152.14 21.85
CA LYS A 14 -10.98 -151.29 21.16
C LYS A 14 -11.08 -149.91 21.79
N GLU A 15 -11.18 -149.83 23.11
CA GLU A 15 -11.23 -148.56 23.84
C GLU A 15 -9.93 -147.76 23.70
N GLU A 16 -8.77 -148.42 23.73
CA GLU A 16 -7.47 -147.77 23.44
C GLU A 16 -7.40 -147.29 21.98
N ASN A 17 -7.92 -148.05 21.02
CA ASN A 17 -7.97 -147.63 19.62
C ASN A 17 -8.93 -146.45 19.39
N GLU A 18 -10.07 -146.43 20.09
CA GLU A 18 -11.01 -145.30 20.07
C GLU A 18 -10.40 -144.06 20.71
N ARG A 19 -9.73 -144.19 21.85
CA ARG A 19 -9.00 -143.08 22.49
C ARG A 19 -7.89 -142.54 21.61
N GLU A 20 -7.08 -143.41 21.00
CA GLU A 20 -6.05 -143.00 20.04
C GLU A 20 -6.64 -142.33 18.80
N ARG A 21 -7.86 -142.72 18.36
CA ARG A 21 -8.57 -142.06 17.26
C ARG A 21 -9.06 -140.67 17.66
N GLU A 22 -9.63 -140.53 18.85
CA GLU A 22 -10.09 -139.25 19.39
C GLU A 22 -8.92 -138.28 19.57
N GLU A 23 -7.80 -138.76 20.12
CA GLU A 23 -6.57 -137.98 20.26
C GLU A 23 -6.03 -137.57 18.89
N ARG A 24 -5.98 -138.49 17.90
CA ARG A 24 -5.58 -138.14 16.53
C ARG A 24 -6.47 -137.06 15.91
N ASN A 25 -7.79 -137.19 16.07
CA ASN A 25 -8.75 -136.22 15.57
C ASN A 25 -8.59 -134.86 16.26
N PHE A 26 -8.36 -134.85 17.58
CA PHE A 26 -8.10 -133.64 18.36
C PHE A 26 -6.82 -132.94 17.89
N PHE A 27 -5.70 -133.66 17.79
CA PHE A 27 -4.44 -133.11 17.29
C PHE A 27 -4.51 -132.69 15.82
N GLN A 28 -5.35 -133.34 15.00
CA GLN A 28 -5.61 -132.91 13.64
C GLN A 28 -6.38 -131.59 13.58
N MET A 29 -7.45 -131.45 14.39
CA MET A 29 -8.17 -130.18 14.49
C MET A 29 -7.29 -129.05 15.04
N GLU A 30 -6.46 -129.30 16.06
CA GLU A 30 -5.55 -128.29 16.61
C GLU A 30 -4.48 -127.89 15.59
N ARG A 31 -3.91 -128.84 14.84
CA ARG A 31 -2.99 -128.55 13.74
C ARG A 31 -3.64 -127.69 12.66
N ASP A 32 -4.87 -128.03 12.27
CA ASP A 32 -5.61 -127.28 11.24
C ASP A 32 -5.97 -125.87 11.74
N LYS A 33 -6.38 -125.71 13.01
CA LYS A 33 -6.57 -124.39 13.63
C LYS A 33 -5.28 -123.57 13.64
N ILE A 34 -4.17 -124.14 14.10
CA ILE A 34 -2.86 -123.45 14.10
C ILE A 34 -2.47 -123.05 12.68
N ARG A 35 -2.71 -123.91 11.69
CA ARG A 35 -2.45 -123.61 10.29
C ARG A 35 -3.31 -122.46 9.78
N THR A 36 -4.62 -122.45 10.07
CA THR A 36 -5.50 -121.33 9.69
C THR A 36 -5.10 -120.02 10.36
N PHE A 37 -4.77 -120.03 11.66
CA PHE A 37 -4.26 -118.83 12.35
C PHE A 37 -2.94 -118.35 11.75
N TRP A 38 -2.05 -119.27 11.40
CA TRP A 38 -0.80 -118.92 10.73
C TRP A 38 -1.04 -118.32 9.35
N GLU A 39 -1.96 -118.88 8.55
CA GLU A 39 -2.32 -118.35 7.23
C GLU A 39 -2.98 -116.96 7.35
N ILE A 40 -3.88 -116.75 8.31
CA ILE A 40 -4.52 -115.44 8.57
C ILE A 40 -3.49 -114.41 9.01
N THR A 41 -2.71 -114.71 10.06
CA THR A 41 -1.70 -113.76 10.58
C THR A 41 -0.60 -113.46 9.57
N ARG A 42 -0.25 -114.43 8.72
CA ARG A 42 0.65 -114.20 7.58
C ARG A 42 0.02 -113.26 6.56
N ASN A 43 -1.24 -113.47 6.17
CA ASN A 43 -1.94 -112.60 5.23
C ASN A 43 -2.09 -111.17 5.81
N GLU A 44 -2.46 -111.04 7.08
CA GLU A 44 -2.55 -109.74 7.77
C GLU A 44 -1.19 -109.04 7.83
N LEU A 45 -0.10 -109.78 8.06
CA LEU A 45 1.25 -109.23 8.01
C LEU A 45 1.62 -108.76 6.59
N GLU A 46 1.28 -109.54 5.56
CA GLU A 46 1.49 -109.16 4.16
C GLU A 46 0.67 -107.92 3.78
N GLU A 47 -0.59 -107.83 4.24
CA GLU A 47 -1.46 -106.66 4.02
C GLU A 47 -0.96 -105.41 4.77
N CYS A 48 -0.55 -105.54 6.02
CA CYS A 48 0.06 -104.45 6.79
C CYS A 48 1.35 -103.96 6.15
N LYS A 49 2.21 -104.87 5.65
CA LYS A 49 3.42 -104.50 4.90
C LYS A 49 3.08 -103.78 3.60
N ALA A 50 2.02 -104.20 2.89
CA ALA A 50 1.56 -103.51 1.68
C ALA A 50 1.04 -102.10 2.00
N LYS A 51 0.26 -101.94 3.07
CA LYS A 51 -0.22 -100.62 3.54
C LYS A 51 0.93 -99.69 3.94
N LEU A 52 1.94 -100.20 4.64
CA LEU A 52 3.16 -99.45 4.98
C LEU A 52 3.87 -98.94 3.73
N ARG A 53 4.11 -99.82 2.74
CA ARG A 53 4.72 -99.42 1.47
C ARG A 53 3.91 -98.36 0.72
N ASN A 54 2.58 -98.48 0.72
CA ASN A 54 1.72 -97.46 0.11
C ASN A 54 1.80 -96.13 0.85
N LYS A 55 1.89 -96.14 2.19
CA LYS A 55 2.07 -94.91 2.98
C LYS A 55 3.45 -94.27 2.76
N ASP A 56 4.50 -95.08 2.68
CA ASP A 56 5.84 -94.59 2.33
C ASP A 56 5.84 -93.94 0.93
N ARG A 57 5.15 -94.56 -0.04
CA ARG A 57 4.95 -94.02 -1.39
C ARG A 57 4.18 -92.69 -1.37
N GLU A 58 3.09 -92.60 -0.60
CA GLU A 58 2.31 -91.36 -0.46
C GLU A 58 3.15 -90.23 0.18
N ILE A 59 4.01 -90.57 1.15
CA ILE A 59 4.93 -89.62 1.77
C ILE A 59 5.94 -89.13 0.73
N GLU A 60 6.56 -90.04 -0.03
CA GLU A 60 7.49 -89.70 -1.12
C GLU A 60 6.82 -88.75 -2.13
N GLU A 61 5.64 -89.11 -2.66
CA GLU A 61 4.90 -88.27 -3.61
C GLU A 61 4.52 -86.90 -3.04
N SER A 62 4.16 -86.83 -1.76
CA SER A 62 3.88 -85.54 -1.10
C SER A 62 5.14 -84.70 -0.91
N THR A 63 6.29 -85.33 -0.64
CA THR A 63 7.57 -84.61 -0.52
C THR A 63 8.04 -84.09 -1.87
N GLU A 64 7.90 -84.87 -2.94
CA GLU A 64 8.23 -84.46 -4.31
C GLU A 64 7.39 -83.26 -4.75
N LYS A 65 6.06 -83.30 -4.51
CA LYS A 65 5.17 -82.17 -4.80
C LYS A 65 5.57 -80.90 -4.04
N ASN A 66 5.87 -81.04 -2.74
CA ASN A 66 6.31 -79.90 -1.93
C ASN A 66 7.65 -79.34 -2.43
N ASP A 67 8.59 -80.19 -2.83
CA ASP A 67 9.87 -79.75 -3.41
C ASP A 67 9.70 -79.02 -4.74
N GLU A 68 8.77 -79.46 -5.59
CA GLU A 68 8.40 -78.76 -6.83
C GLU A 68 7.76 -77.40 -6.56
N GLU A 69 6.80 -77.32 -5.63
CA GLU A 69 6.18 -76.07 -5.19
C GLU A 69 7.24 -75.11 -4.62
N LEU A 70 8.14 -75.61 -3.75
CA LEU A 70 9.22 -74.82 -3.18
C LEU A 70 10.16 -74.27 -4.26
N LYS A 71 10.47 -75.05 -5.31
CA LYS A 71 11.25 -74.58 -6.47
C LYS A 71 10.52 -73.50 -7.23
N PHE A 72 9.23 -73.68 -7.50
CA PHE A 72 8.39 -72.68 -8.18
C PHE A 72 8.33 -71.37 -7.38
N TYR A 73 8.05 -71.43 -6.08
CA TYR A 73 8.02 -70.25 -5.22
C TYR A 73 9.39 -69.57 -5.13
N LYS A 74 10.49 -70.33 -5.02
CA LYS A 74 11.85 -69.76 -5.09
C LYS A 74 12.10 -69.01 -6.40
N GLN A 75 11.66 -69.55 -7.54
CA GLN A 75 11.81 -68.89 -8.83
C GLN A 75 10.94 -67.63 -8.93
N LYS A 76 9.70 -67.69 -8.42
CA LYS A 76 8.79 -66.54 -8.37
C LYS A 76 9.35 -65.40 -7.52
N VAL A 77 9.93 -65.71 -6.36
CA VAL A 77 10.59 -64.72 -5.50
C VAL A 77 11.80 -64.10 -6.22
N LYS A 78 12.65 -64.91 -6.87
CA LYS A 78 13.78 -64.39 -7.64
C LYS A 78 13.33 -63.45 -8.77
N HIS A 79 12.28 -63.81 -9.50
CA HIS A 79 11.73 -62.97 -10.57
C HIS A 79 11.18 -61.65 -10.02
N LEU A 80 10.38 -61.68 -8.95
CA LEU A 80 9.86 -60.48 -8.30
C LEU A 80 10.97 -59.58 -7.76
N GLN A 81 12.04 -60.15 -7.20
CA GLN A 81 13.20 -59.37 -6.74
C GLN A 81 13.93 -58.70 -7.91
N PHE A 82 14.12 -59.42 -9.01
CA PHE A 82 14.75 -58.86 -10.21
C PHE A 82 13.89 -57.75 -10.82
N GLU A 83 12.59 -57.96 -10.94
CA GLU A 83 11.64 -56.97 -11.46
C GLU A 83 11.60 -55.74 -10.56
N HIS A 84 11.53 -55.91 -9.24
CA HIS A 84 11.58 -54.80 -8.30
C HIS A 84 12.89 -54.02 -8.39
N GLN A 85 14.02 -54.72 -8.49
CA GLN A 85 15.33 -54.08 -8.67
C GLN A 85 15.39 -53.31 -9.99
N ASN A 86 14.86 -53.87 -11.08
CA ASN A 86 14.83 -53.23 -12.39
C ASN A 86 13.97 -51.97 -12.38
N ASN A 87 12.74 -52.06 -11.84
CA ASN A 87 11.82 -50.93 -11.70
C ASN A 87 12.43 -49.83 -10.81
N LEU A 88 13.15 -50.21 -9.74
CA LEU A 88 13.85 -49.26 -8.89
C LEU A 88 15.00 -48.56 -9.64
N THR A 89 15.75 -49.28 -10.48
CA THR A 89 16.82 -48.67 -11.29
C THR A 89 16.28 -47.76 -12.37
N GLU A 90 15.18 -48.14 -13.01
CA GLU A 90 14.49 -47.34 -14.03
C GLU A 90 13.93 -46.05 -13.43
N ALA A 91 13.17 -46.15 -12.32
CA ALA A 91 12.65 -44.98 -11.61
C ALA A 91 13.77 -44.03 -11.14
N LYS A 92 14.92 -44.57 -10.71
CA LYS A 92 16.09 -43.74 -10.37
C LYS A 92 16.69 -43.05 -11.58
N ALA A 93 16.78 -43.74 -12.72
CA ALA A 93 17.29 -43.17 -13.97
C ALA A 93 16.36 -42.07 -14.49
N GLU A 94 15.05 -42.31 -14.51
CA GLU A 94 14.03 -41.33 -14.88
C GLU A 94 14.08 -40.08 -13.98
N ALA A 95 14.18 -40.28 -12.66
CA ALA A 95 14.31 -39.17 -11.72
C ALA A 95 15.57 -38.32 -11.97
N LEU A 96 16.71 -38.96 -12.28
CA LEU A 96 17.95 -38.26 -12.60
C LEU A 96 17.85 -37.48 -13.92
N VAL A 97 17.23 -38.06 -14.95
CA VAL A 97 17.00 -37.38 -16.23
C VAL A 97 16.07 -36.19 -16.04
N SER A 98 14.96 -36.37 -15.30
CA SER A 98 14.03 -35.29 -15.00
C SER A 98 14.71 -34.15 -14.23
N LEU A 99 15.56 -34.48 -13.26
CA LEU A 99 16.28 -33.48 -12.47
C LEU A 99 17.30 -32.72 -13.32
N LYS A 100 18.00 -33.42 -14.23
CA LYS A 100 18.92 -32.79 -15.17
C LYS A 100 18.19 -31.87 -16.16
N ASN A 101 17.07 -32.30 -16.72
CA ASN A 101 16.27 -31.46 -17.63
C ASN A 101 15.81 -30.18 -16.92
N ALA A 102 15.29 -30.28 -15.69
CA ALA A 102 14.90 -29.12 -14.89
C ALA A 102 16.09 -28.19 -14.62
N GLN A 103 17.27 -28.74 -14.31
CA GLN A 103 18.50 -27.95 -14.13
C GLN A 103 18.93 -27.22 -15.41
N ASP A 104 18.85 -27.90 -16.56
CA ASP A 104 19.22 -27.33 -17.86
C ASP A 104 18.24 -26.22 -18.28
N GLU A 105 16.94 -26.42 -18.06
CA GLU A 105 15.89 -25.40 -18.28
C GLU A 105 16.11 -24.17 -17.41
N HIS A 106 16.36 -24.34 -16.11
CA HIS A 106 16.67 -23.22 -15.21
C HIS A 106 17.95 -22.49 -15.64
N SER A 107 18.98 -23.22 -16.06
CA SER A 107 20.23 -22.63 -16.55
C SER A 107 20.04 -21.87 -17.87
N GLN A 108 19.06 -22.26 -18.69
CA GLN A 108 18.70 -21.54 -19.90
C GLN A 108 17.91 -20.27 -19.58
N GLN A 109 16.90 -20.36 -18.71
CA GLN A 109 16.13 -19.20 -18.23
C GLN A 109 17.03 -18.15 -17.58
N GLU A 110 18.01 -18.57 -16.77
CA GLU A 110 18.98 -17.65 -16.17
C GLU A 110 19.80 -16.91 -17.23
N ARG A 111 20.27 -17.62 -18.26
CA ARG A 111 21.02 -17.02 -19.38
C ARG A 111 20.17 -16.01 -20.17
N GLU A 112 18.89 -16.32 -20.40
CA GLU A 112 17.94 -15.41 -21.06
C GLU A 112 17.71 -14.15 -20.21
N LEU A 113 17.45 -14.29 -18.91
CA LEU A 113 17.29 -13.16 -17.99
C LEU A 113 18.53 -12.28 -17.91
N LEU A 114 19.74 -12.87 -17.92
CA LEU A 114 20.99 -12.11 -17.95
C LEU A 114 21.16 -11.33 -19.26
N ARG A 115 20.75 -11.91 -20.39
CA ARG A 115 20.77 -11.23 -21.69
C ARG A 115 19.77 -10.07 -21.72
N ASP A 116 18.56 -10.28 -21.23
CA ASP A 116 17.52 -9.25 -21.16
C ASP A 116 17.93 -8.11 -20.24
N LYS A 117 18.50 -8.43 -19.07
CA LYS A 117 19.09 -7.44 -18.16
C LYS A 117 20.16 -6.59 -18.85
N LYS A 118 21.02 -7.19 -19.68
CA LYS A 118 22.05 -6.47 -20.43
C LYS A 118 21.43 -5.57 -21.51
N ASN A 119 20.43 -6.08 -22.24
CA ASN A 119 19.72 -5.32 -23.27
C ASN A 119 18.96 -4.13 -22.68
N LEU A 120 18.23 -4.34 -21.59
CA LEU A 120 17.51 -3.27 -20.87
C LEU A 120 18.47 -2.19 -20.36
N LYS A 121 19.64 -2.57 -19.83
CA LYS A 121 20.67 -1.60 -19.43
C LYS A 121 21.23 -0.82 -20.62
N ALA A 122 21.41 -1.45 -21.78
CA ALA A 122 21.86 -0.76 -22.98
C ALA A 122 20.80 0.24 -23.48
N HIS A 123 19.53 -0.18 -23.51
CA HIS A 123 18.43 0.68 -23.92
C HIS A 123 18.21 1.86 -22.98
N ALA A 124 18.32 1.65 -21.66
CA ALA A 124 18.25 2.74 -20.68
C ALA A 124 19.36 3.78 -20.91
N ARG A 125 20.60 3.34 -21.15
CA ARG A 125 21.72 4.26 -21.46
C ARG A 125 21.50 5.02 -22.77
N GLU A 126 20.96 4.36 -23.78
CA GLU A 126 20.64 4.99 -25.07
C GLU A 126 19.56 6.07 -24.91
N GLN A 127 18.50 5.80 -24.13
CA GLN A 127 17.49 6.79 -23.79
C GLN A 127 18.06 7.96 -22.97
N GLU A 128 18.89 7.69 -21.97
CA GLU A 128 19.57 8.73 -21.19
C GLU A 128 20.41 9.65 -22.09
N LEU A 129 21.16 9.08 -23.02
CA LEU A 129 21.99 9.84 -23.97
C LEU A 129 21.11 10.68 -24.91
N SER A 130 20.03 10.09 -25.44
CA SER A 130 19.05 10.79 -26.28
C SER A 130 18.42 11.98 -25.56
N HIS A 131 17.98 11.79 -24.31
CA HIS A 131 17.43 12.87 -23.49
C HIS A 131 18.48 13.95 -23.21
N GLN A 132 19.72 13.58 -22.94
CA GLN A 132 20.80 14.54 -22.73
C GLN A 132 21.04 15.41 -23.97
N ASP A 133 20.98 14.80 -25.17
CA ASP A 133 21.16 15.52 -26.42
C ASP A 133 19.95 16.40 -26.77
N GLN A 134 18.73 15.98 -26.44
CA GLN A 134 17.53 16.83 -26.52
C GLN A 134 17.65 18.06 -25.61
N VAL A 135 18.10 17.89 -24.37
CA VAL A 135 18.33 19.00 -23.43
C VAL A 135 19.40 19.96 -23.94
N LYS A 136 20.52 19.45 -24.50
CA LYS A 136 21.54 20.29 -25.13
C LYS A 136 20.98 21.08 -26.31
N SER A 137 20.19 20.44 -27.17
CA SER A 137 19.56 21.09 -28.32
C SER A 137 18.62 22.22 -27.88
N LEU A 138 17.75 21.96 -26.89
CA LEU A 138 16.86 22.98 -26.31
C LEU A 138 17.63 24.15 -25.69
N LYS A 139 18.72 23.88 -24.96
CA LYS A 139 19.59 24.93 -24.41
C LYS A 139 20.22 25.77 -25.50
N MET A 140 20.65 25.16 -26.60
CA MET A 140 21.23 25.88 -27.74
C MET A 140 20.18 26.76 -28.42
N GLN A 141 18.99 26.24 -28.71
CA GLN A 141 17.87 27.02 -29.27
C GLN A 141 17.46 28.18 -28.36
N HIS A 142 17.44 27.96 -27.05
CA HIS A 142 17.13 29.02 -26.08
C HIS A 142 18.22 30.10 -26.07
N SER A 143 19.51 29.72 -26.11
CA SER A 143 20.63 30.66 -26.21
C SER A 143 20.58 31.49 -27.49
N GLU A 144 20.26 30.86 -28.63
CA GLU A 144 20.06 31.57 -29.90
C GLU A 144 18.89 32.55 -29.83
N SER A 145 17.76 32.14 -29.24
CA SER A 145 16.59 33.00 -29.07
C SER A 145 16.86 34.18 -28.15
N LEU A 146 17.55 33.96 -27.02
CA LEU A 146 18.01 35.01 -26.12
C LEU A 146 18.94 36.00 -26.84
N THR A 147 19.87 35.49 -27.65
CA THR A 147 20.80 36.33 -28.41
C THR A 147 20.05 37.20 -29.43
N LYS A 148 19.07 36.63 -30.14
CA LYS A 148 18.20 37.39 -31.06
C LYS A 148 17.47 38.51 -30.33
N VAL A 149 16.81 38.20 -29.22
CA VAL A 149 16.07 39.18 -28.42
C VAL A 149 17.01 40.28 -27.88
N LYS A 150 18.20 39.92 -27.38
CA LYS A 150 19.21 40.90 -26.94
C LYS A 150 19.62 41.83 -28.08
N ASN A 151 19.89 41.28 -29.27
CA ASN A 151 20.27 42.09 -30.43
C ASN A 151 19.13 43.01 -30.88
N GLU A 152 17.88 42.56 -30.82
CA GLU A 152 16.71 43.40 -31.12
C GLU A 152 16.58 44.55 -30.11
N PHE A 153 16.78 44.29 -28.82
CA PHE A 153 16.75 45.33 -27.80
C PHE A 153 17.90 46.33 -27.94
N ASP A 154 19.12 45.86 -28.21
CA ASP A 154 20.28 46.72 -28.46
C ASP A 154 20.05 47.62 -29.68
N THR A 155 19.48 47.05 -30.76
CA THR A 155 19.12 47.82 -31.96
C THR A 155 18.07 48.89 -31.64
N LYS A 156 16.99 48.52 -30.95
CA LYS A 156 15.94 49.49 -30.54
C LYS A 156 16.47 50.56 -29.60
N ALA A 157 17.38 50.23 -28.69
CA ALA A 157 18.02 51.20 -27.80
C ALA A 157 18.84 52.22 -28.60
N LYS A 158 19.69 51.76 -29.52
CA LYS A 158 20.47 52.62 -30.42
C LYS A 158 19.59 53.51 -31.29
N GLU A 159 18.52 52.97 -31.87
CA GLU A 159 17.56 53.76 -32.66
C GLU A 159 16.91 54.87 -31.81
N MET A 160 16.56 54.57 -30.55
CA MET A 160 15.99 55.54 -29.63
C MET A 160 17.01 56.61 -29.21
N GLU A 161 18.25 56.24 -28.92
CA GLU A 161 19.34 57.16 -28.64
C GLU A 161 19.55 58.13 -29.81
N ILE A 162 19.73 57.60 -31.03
CA ILE A 162 19.90 58.40 -32.25
C ILE A 162 18.72 59.37 -32.44
N LYS A 163 17.48 58.90 -32.21
CA LYS A 163 16.28 59.72 -32.35
C LYS A 163 16.25 60.88 -31.35
N TYR A 164 16.61 60.65 -30.09
CA TYR A 164 16.62 61.69 -29.08
C TYR A 164 17.81 62.65 -29.23
N GLU A 165 18.98 62.15 -29.63
CA GLU A 165 20.14 62.99 -29.92
C GLU A 165 19.87 63.91 -31.10
N LYS A 166 19.20 63.42 -32.15
CA LYS A 166 18.72 64.26 -33.26
C LYS A 166 17.77 65.34 -32.77
N LYS A 167 16.73 65.00 -31.99
CA LYS A 167 15.79 65.98 -31.42
C LYS A 167 16.48 67.02 -30.54
N PHE A 168 17.45 66.60 -29.74
CA PHE A 168 18.23 67.49 -28.88
C PHE A 168 19.05 68.48 -29.70
N ASN A 169 19.72 68.00 -30.76
CA ASN A 169 20.48 68.86 -31.67
C ASN A 169 19.58 69.83 -32.43
N GLU A 170 18.43 69.39 -32.93
CA GLU A 170 17.42 70.26 -33.56
C GLU A 170 16.98 71.37 -32.61
N LEU A 171 16.58 71.03 -31.38
CA LEU A 171 16.18 72.01 -30.37
C LEU A 171 17.31 72.99 -30.04
N ARG A 172 18.55 72.51 -29.95
CA ARG A 172 19.73 73.35 -29.72
C ARG A 172 19.93 74.34 -30.87
N THR A 173 19.79 73.89 -32.12
CA THR A 173 19.90 74.77 -33.29
C THR A 173 18.79 75.82 -33.33
N GLU A 174 17.55 75.43 -32.99
CA GLU A 174 16.42 76.37 -32.90
C GLU A 174 16.62 77.43 -31.82
N LEU A 175 17.08 77.03 -30.63
CA LEU A 175 17.35 77.96 -29.52
C LEU A 175 18.49 78.92 -29.86
N ASN A 176 19.57 78.42 -30.46
CA ASN A 176 20.66 79.28 -30.92
C ASN A 176 20.18 80.28 -31.98
N ALA A 177 19.40 79.83 -32.97
CA ALA A 177 18.86 80.72 -33.99
C ALA A 177 17.93 81.80 -33.40
N LYS A 178 17.10 81.45 -32.40
CA LYS A 178 16.29 82.43 -31.67
C LYS A 178 17.16 83.43 -30.92
N HIS A 179 18.21 82.96 -30.25
CA HIS A 179 19.14 83.83 -29.54
C HIS A 179 19.86 84.80 -30.49
N ASP A 180 20.35 84.33 -31.63
CA ASP A 180 21.01 85.15 -32.64
C ASP A 180 20.04 86.18 -33.27
N MET A 181 18.78 85.79 -33.47
CA MET A 181 17.71 86.69 -33.92
C MET A 181 17.41 87.77 -32.88
N GLU A 182 17.26 87.41 -31.60
CA GLU A 182 17.05 88.36 -30.49
C GLU A 182 18.22 89.34 -30.36
N ILE A 183 19.47 88.87 -30.51
CA ILE A 183 20.67 89.72 -30.54
C ILE A 183 20.59 90.69 -31.71
N SER A 184 20.28 90.20 -32.91
CA SER A 184 20.19 91.02 -34.13
C SER A 184 19.10 92.10 -34.00
N GLU A 185 17.93 91.76 -33.44
CA GLU A 185 16.87 92.74 -33.16
C GLU A 185 17.29 93.81 -32.15
N VAL A 186 18.04 93.43 -31.10
CA VAL A 186 18.58 94.37 -30.12
C VAL A 186 19.63 95.27 -30.77
N GLU A 187 20.52 94.72 -31.59
CA GLU A 187 21.52 95.47 -32.33
C GLU A 187 20.88 96.45 -33.31
N GLU A 188 19.86 96.02 -34.06
CA GLU A 188 19.13 96.90 -34.97
C GLU A 188 18.43 98.03 -34.21
N ARG A 189 17.75 97.74 -33.10
CA ARG A 189 17.15 98.78 -32.23
C ARG A 189 18.19 99.77 -31.70
N LYS A 190 19.37 99.28 -31.28
CA LYS A 190 20.47 100.14 -30.82
C LYS A 190 21.01 101.00 -31.97
N ASN A 191 21.22 100.44 -33.15
CA ASN A 191 21.70 101.15 -34.33
C ASN A 191 20.69 102.22 -34.78
N GLN A 192 19.39 101.90 -34.79
CA GLN A 192 18.33 102.87 -35.05
C GLN A 192 18.34 104.01 -34.01
N HIS A 193 18.57 103.71 -32.73
CA HIS A 193 18.70 104.74 -31.69
C HIS A 193 19.95 105.61 -31.90
N ILE A 194 21.08 105.01 -32.28
CA ILE A 194 22.31 105.73 -32.64
C ILE A 194 22.04 106.67 -33.82
N ASP A 195 21.38 106.21 -34.88
CA ASP A 195 21.02 107.03 -36.04
C ASP A 195 20.08 108.19 -35.67
N GLN A 196 19.10 107.93 -34.81
CA GLN A 196 18.22 108.98 -34.28
C GLN A 196 19.00 110.01 -33.47
N LEU A 197 19.95 109.55 -32.64
CA LEU A 197 20.80 110.41 -31.83
C LEU A 197 21.74 111.24 -32.71
N ILE A 198 22.33 110.66 -33.76
CA ILE A 198 23.12 111.38 -34.76
C ILE A 198 22.26 112.45 -35.43
N LYS A 199 21.07 112.11 -35.94
CA LYS A 199 20.15 113.09 -36.56
C LYS A 199 19.69 114.18 -35.59
N HIS A 200 19.53 113.84 -34.31
CA HIS A 200 19.20 114.81 -33.27
C HIS A 200 20.40 115.72 -33.01
N HIS A 201 21.63 115.18 -32.92
CA HIS A 201 22.85 115.96 -32.78
C HIS A 201 23.11 116.84 -33.99
N GLU A 202 22.90 116.37 -35.23
CA GLU A 202 22.99 117.19 -36.45
C GLU A 202 21.96 118.31 -36.44
N ARG A 203 20.71 118.04 -36.02
CA ARG A 203 19.69 119.07 -35.84
C ARG A 203 20.10 120.07 -34.78
N ALA A 204 20.49 119.63 -33.59
CA ALA A 204 20.94 120.50 -32.51
C ALA A 204 22.18 121.31 -32.91
N PHE A 205 23.10 120.74 -33.70
CA PHE A 205 24.27 121.42 -34.23
C PHE A 205 23.89 122.46 -35.29
N ASN A 206 22.96 122.14 -36.20
CA ASN A 206 22.41 123.09 -37.16
C ASN A 206 21.60 124.19 -36.48
N GLU A 207 20.81 123.86 -35.45
CA GLU A 207 20.11 124.81 -34.60
C GLU A 207 21.10 125.68 -33.82
N MET A 208 22.21 125.13 -33.32
CA MET A 208 23.28 125.89 -32.67
C MET A 208 24.02 126.79 -33.66
N ARG A 209 24.29 126.31 -34.88
CA ARG A 209 24.87 127.11 -35.97
C ARG A 209 23.92 128.23 -36.38
N ASN A 210 22.64 127.92 -36.51
CA ASN A 210 21.58 128.90 -36.78
C ASN A 210 21.41 129.85 -35.60
N TYR A 211 21.52 129.39 -34.35
CA TYR A 211 21.50 130.21 -33.14
C TYR A 211 22.71 131.13 -33.07
N TYR A 212 23.90 130.71 -33.53
CA TYR A 212 25.06 131.60 -33.63
C TYR A 212 24.98 132.56 -34.82
N ASN A 213 24.37 132.15 -35.95
CA ASN A 213 24.03 133.05 -37.06
C ASN A 213 22.91 134.04 -36.68
N ASP A 214 21.96 133.58 -35.89
CA ASP A 214 20.91 134.39 -35.31
C ASP A 214 21.51 135.24 -34.22
N ILE A 215 22.47 134.81 -33.41
CA ILE A 215 23.22 135.68 -32.48
C ILE A 215 24.08 136.67 -33.24
N THR A 216 24.60 136.41 -34.44
CA THR A 216 25.29 137.47 -35.20
C THR A 216 24.28 138.47 -35.78
N LEU A 217 23.13 138.02 -36.29
CA LEU A 217 22.01 138.89 -36.71
C LEU A 217 21.30 139.61 -35.55
N ASN A 218 21.23 138.96 -34.42
CA ASN A 218 20.53 139.38 -33.21
C ASN A 218 21.50 140.12 -32.32
N ASN A 219 22.81 139.89 -32.22
CA ASN A 219 23.77 140.85 -31.62
C ASN A 219 23.72 142.22 -32.32
N LEU A 220 23.35 142.23 -33.60
CA LEU A 220 22.98 143.43 -34.35
C LEU A 220 21.62 144.05 -33.92
N ALA A 221 20.67 143.25 -33.44
CA ALA A 221 19.36 143.66 -32.91
C ALA A 221 19.24 143.72 -31.35
N LEU A 222 20.21 143.18 -30.62
CA LEU A 222 20.28 142.90 -29.18
C LEU A 222 21.09 143.99 -28.47
N ILE A 223 21.88 144.77 -29.23
CA ILE A 223 22.20 146.16 -28.88
C ILE A 223 20.90 146.97 -28.66
N SER A 224 19.76 146.58 -29.28
CA SER A 224 18.48 147.29 -29.15
C SER A 224 17.50 146.71 -28.12
N THR A 225 17.67 145.48 -27.62
CA THR A 225 16.65 144.80 -26.79
C THR A 225 17.17 144.14 -25.51
N LEU A 226 18.48 144.18 -25.22
CA LEU A 226 19.05 143.89 -23.88
C LEU A 226 18.84 145.04 -22.88
N LYS A 227 17.64 145.64 -22.89
CA LYS A 227 17.18 146.54 -21.85
C LYS A 227 16.02 145.99 -21.02
N ASP A 228 15.25 144.98 -21.49
CA ASP A 228 13.89 144.85 -20.95
C ASP A 228 13.44 143.56 -20.28
N GLN A 229 14.07 142.38 -20.37
CA GLN A 229 13.32 141.16 -19.96
C GLN A 229 14.10 140.10 -19.18
N MET A 230 14.84 140.54 -18.15
CA MET A 230 15.46 139.67 -17.16
C MET A 230 14.54 139.43 -15.93
N GLU A 231 13.27 139.05 -16.12
CA GLU A 231 12.31 138.94 -14.99
C GLU A 231 11.29 137.77 -15.05
N VAL A 232 11.48 136.74 -15.90
CA VAL A 232 10.48 135.64 -16.04
C VAL A 232 10.84 134.34 -15.29
N LEU A 233 12.06 134.19 -14.78
CA LEU A 233 12.51 132.96 -14.10
C LEU A 233 12.18 132.91 -12.60
N ARG A 234 10.91 133.18 -12.24
CA ARG A 234 10.42 133.04 -10.85
C ARG A 234 9.17 132.14 -10.69
N LYS A 235 8.66 131.52 -11.76
CA LYS A 235 7.36 130.80 -11.80
C LYS A 235 7.42 129.26 -11.90
N GLN A 236 8.53 128.60 -11.55
CA GLN A 236 8.68 127.13 -11.68
C GLN A 236 8.61 126.32 -10.37
N ASN A 237 8.36 126.96 -9.22
CA ASN A 237 8.51 126.32 -7.90
C ASN A 237 7.22 125.68 -7.31
N GLU A 238 6.09 125.71 -8.03
CA GLU A 238 4.79 125.25 -7.48
C GLU A 238 4.35 123.82 -7.90
N ARG A 239 5.13 123.08 -8.70
CA ARG A 239 4.72 121.72 -9.19
C ARG A 239 5.17 120.53 -8.33
N MET A 240 6.03 120.71 -7.33
CA MET A 240 6.70 119.59 -6.65
C MET A 240 5.89 118.95 -5.50
N THR A 241 4.84 119.61 -5.00
CA THR A 241 4.17 119.19 -3.74
C THR A 241 3.08 118.12 -3.92
N LYS A 242 2.60 117.85 -5.15
CA LYS A 242 1.53 116.85 -5.40
C LYS A 242 2.03 115.39 -5.53
N GLN A 243 3.28 115.15 -5.90
CA GLN A 243 3.80 113.79 -6.12
C GLN A 243 4.05 112.99 -4.83
N CYS A 244 4.23 113.66 -3.68
CA CYS A 244 4.50 112.97 -2.41
C CYS A 244 3.27 112.29 -1.78
N PHE A 245 2.05 112.68 -2.14
CA PHE A 245 0.83 112.12 -1.54
C PHE A 245 0.46 110.75 -2.14
N ASP A 246 0.59 110.60 -3.46
CA ASP A 246 0.20 109.38 -4.19
C ASP A 246 1.07 108.18 -3.80
N LEU A 247 2.38 108.39 -3.65
CA LEU A 247 3.33 107.35 -3.21
C LEU A 247 3.04 106.82 -1.80
N THR A 248 2.45 107.65 -0.93
CA THR A 248 2.15 107.26 0.46
C THR A 248 0.88 106.42 0.54
N GLN A 249 -0.09 106.61 -0.37
CA GLN A 249 -1.33 105.84 -0.40
C GLN A 249 -1.14 104.45 -1.02
N GLU A 250 -0.26 104.35 -2.02
CA GLU A 250 0.07 103.08 -2.70
C GLU A 250 0.80 102.11 -1.77
N ASN A 251 1.71 102.62 -0.91
CA ASN A 251 2.44 101.83 0.09
C ASN A 251 1.51 101.19 1.14
N LYS A 252 0.40 101.86 1.51
CA LYS A 252 -0.62 101.32 2.43
C LYS A 252 -1.47 100.21 1.81
N LYS A 253 -1.65 100.18 0.48
CA LYS A 253 -2.41 99.12 -0.21
C LYS A 253 -1.65 97.80 -0.30
N LEU A 254 -0.31 97.85 -0.31
CA LEU A 254 0.57 96.67 -0.45
C LEU A 254 0.83 95.92 0.87
N THR A 255 0.45 96.49 2.02
CA THR A 255 0.72 95.89 3.34
C THR A 255 -0.12 94.63 3.63
N ILE A 256 -1.38 94.58 3.17
CA ILE A 256 -2.29 93.44 3.41
C ILE A 256 -1.90 92.21 2.58
N PRO A 257 -1.63 92.32 1.25
CA PRO A 257 -1.16 91.19 0.45
C PRO A 257 0.18 90.63 0.93
N LEU A 258 1.09 91.49 1.41
CA LEU A 258 2.37 91.07 1.95
C LEU A 258 2.20 90.20 3.21
N LYS A 259 1.24 90.56 4.09
CA LYS A 259 0.97 89.78 5.30
C LYS A 259 0.36 88.41 4.97
N GLN A 260 -0.58 88.35 4.03
CA GLN A 260 -1.16 87.09 3.56
C GLN A 260 -0.11 86.16 2.94
N ALA A 261 0.78 86.69 2.09
CA ALA A 261 1.87 85.90 1.50
C ALA A 261 2.84 85.35 2.57
N LEU A 262 3.07 86.09 3.66
CA LEU A 262 3.91 85.60 4.77
C LEU A 262 3.24 84.48 5.57
N ASP A 263 1.93 84.57 5.80
CA ASP A 263 1.15 83.52 6.48
C ASP A 263 1.10 82.24 5.62
N ASP A 264 0.88 82.36 4.31
CA ASP A 264 0.90 81.24 3.36
C ASP A 264 2.28 80.55 3.34
N VAL A 265 3.37 81.33 3.33
CA VAL A 265 4.74 80.79 3.40
C VAL A 265 4.98 80.02 4.70
N ALA A 266 4.42 80.48 5.83
CA ALA A 266 4.53 79.77 7.09
C ALA A 266 3.76 78.44 7.07
N GLU A 267 2.57 78.42 6.46
CA GLU A 267 1.76 77.21 6.32
C GLU A 267 2.40 76.18 5.38
N TYR A 268 2.90 76.61 4.21
CA TYR A 268 3.62 75.73 3.28
C TYR A 268 4.90 75.15 3.90
N LYS A 269 5.64 75.93 4.69
CA LYS A 269 6.81 75.41 5.43
C LYS A 269 6.41 74.32 6.44
N ARG A 270 5.27 74.49 7.12
CA ARG A 270 4.74 73.47 8.04
C ARG A 270 4.30 72.20 7.31
N GLN A 271 3.63 72.34 6.17
CA GLN A 271 3.22 71.20 5.34
C GLN A 271 4.44 70.44 4.79
N LEU A 272 5.48 71.14 4.35
CA LEU A 272 6.73 70.55 3.86
C LEU A 272 7.43 69.72 4.96
N GLN A 273 7.50 70.24 6.19
CA GLN A 273 8.06 69.51 7.33
C GLN A 273 7.27 68.23 7.65
N ASN A 274 5.94 68.27 7.54
CA ASN A 274 5.12 67.06 7.73
C ASN A 274 5.37 66.06 6.60
N TYR A 275 5.43 66.50 5.35
CA TYR A 275 5.72 65.65 4.21
C TYR A 275 7.10 64.97 4.32
N GLU A 276 8.12 65.67 4.83
CA GLU A 276 9.44 65.08 5.09
C GLU A 276 9.38 63.98 6.17
N LYS A 277 8.60 64.20 7.25
CA LYS A 277 8.38 63.17 8.28
C LYS A 277 7.65 61.95 7.70
N ASP A 278 6.62 62.17 6.89
CA ASP A 278 5.85 61.10 6.25
C ASP A 278 6.72 60.29 5.29
N LYS A 279 7.63 60.96 4.55
CA LYS A 279 8.59 60.29 3.66
C LYS A 279 9.53 59.37 4.42
N ILE A 280 10.03 59.80 5.59
CA ILE A 280 10.88 58.97 6.46
C ILE A 280 10.09 57.79 7.03
N SER A 281 8.86 58.04 7.51
CA SER A 281 7.97 56.99 8.02
C SER A 281 7.64 55.94 6.94
N LEU A 282 7.39 56.38 5.71
CA LEU A 282 7.15 55.50 4.56
C LEU A 282 8.39 54.66 4.22
N ALA A 283 9.59 55.24 4.28
CA ALA A 283 10.82 54.50 4.04
C ALA A 283 11.03 53.41 5.11
N ASN A 284 10.82 53.74 6.39
CA ASN A 284 10.95 52.79 7.50
C ASN A 284 9.91 51.66 7.41
N THR A 285 8.66 51.98 7.12
CA THR A 285 7.59 50.97 6.95
C THR A 285 7.83 50.07 5.74
N LYS A 286 8.34 50.60 4.63
CA LYS A 286 8.77 49.79 3.47
C LYS A 286 9.91 48.85 3.81
N ALA A 287 10.92 49.32 4.55
CA ALA A 287 12.04 48.48 4.99
C ALA A 287 11.56 47.36 5.92
N LEU A 288 10.68 47.68 6.87
CA LEU A 288 10.08 46.69 7.77
C LEU A 288 9.23 45.67 7.00
N LEU A 289 8.43 46.12 6.04
CA LEU A 289 7.62 45.23 5.19
C LEU A 289 8.52 44.28 4.38
N GLN A 290 9.62 44.78 3.82
CA GLN A 290 10.56 43.95 3.08
C GLN A 290 11.22 42.91 3.99
N GLN A 291 11.58 43.28 5.23
CA GLN A 291 12.10 42.34 6.22
C GLN A 291 11.06 41.28 6.59
N ARG A 292 9.83 41.70 6.90
CA ARG A 292 8.72 40.77 7.24
C ARG A 292 8.40 39.83 6.10
N ASN A 293 8.45 40.28 4.84
CA ASN A 293 8.24 39.41 3.68
C ASN A 293 9.34 38.35 3.56
N LYS A 294 10.61 38.70 3.79
CA LYS A 294 11.71 37.71 3.82
C LYS A 294 11.50 36.68 4.93
N GLU A 295 11.19 37.15 6.15
CA GLU A 295 10.91 36.25 7.28
C GLU A 295 9.72 35.32 6.97
N LEU A 296 8.70 35.82 6.27
CA LEU A 296 7.53 35.04 5.85
C LEU A 296 7.89 34.00 4.79
N ASP A 297 8.71 34.35 3.81
CA ASP A 297 9.19 33.42 2.78
C ASP A 297 10.09 32.32 3.39
N ASP A 298 10.97 32.68 4.34
CA ASP A 298 11.80 31.73 5.09
C ASP A 298 10.93 30.77 5.92
N LEU A 299 9.88 31.30 6.59
CA LEU A 299 8.91 30.51 7.35
C LEU A 299 8.11 29.55 6.45
N ARG A 300 7.70 30.00 5.25
CA ARG A 300 7.01 29.15 4.27
C ARG A 300 7.90 28.00 3.83
N TRP A 301 9.16 28.28 3.50
CA TRP A 301 10.09 27.24 3.08
C TRP A 301 10.34 26.21 4.20
N ALA A 302 10.49 26.68 5.45
CA ALA A 302 10.62 25.80 6.60
C ALA A 302 9.35 24.96 6.84
N HIS A 303 8.17 25.55 6.65
CA HIS A 303 6.90 24.86 6.76
C HIS A 303 6.75 23.76 5.71
N ASP A 304 6.98 24.06 4.43
CA ASP A 304 6.90 23.09 3.34
C ASP A 304 7.89 21.92 3.56
N SER A 305 9.10 22.23 4.04
CA SER A 305 10.11 21.21 4.40
C SER A 305 9.64 20.32 5.56
N LEU A 306 9.06 20.91 6.60
CA LEU A 306 8.48 20.17 7.73
C LEU A 306 7.28 19.31 7.32
N GLU A 307 6.42 19.80 6.43
CA GLU A 307 5.29 19.03 5.91
C GLU A 307 5.75 17.80 5.14
N LEU A 308 6.78 17.93 4.29
CA LEU A 308 7.37 16.81 3.57
C LEU A 308 7.98 15.77 4.53
N GLN A 309 8.72 16.22 5.55
CA GLN A 309 9.28 15.33 6.57
C GLN A 309 8.18 14.63 7.38
N PHE A 310 7.13 15.36 7.75
CA PHE A 310 5.99 14.81 8.47
C PHE A 310 5.27 13.74 7.65
N ALA A 311 5.03 13.98 6.36
CA ALA A 311 4.43 13.01 5.46
C ALA A 311 5.27 11.72 5.37
N SER A 312 6.59 11.85 5.23
CA SER A 312 7.51 10.69 5.21
C SER A 312 7.46 9.89 6.51
N ILE A 313 7.48 10.57 7.66
CA ILE A 313 7.41 9.90 8.98
C ILE A 313 6.05 9.23 9.18
N GLN A 314 4.97 9.85 8.69
CA GLN A 314 3.64 9.28 8.75
C GLN A 314 3.55 7.99 7.92
N GLU A 315 4.12 7.99 6.71
CA GLU A 315 4.20 6.78 5.88
C GLU A 315 5.02 5.68 6.55
N GLU A 316 6.18 6.01 7.14
CA GLU A 316 6.99 5.05 7.89
C GLU A 316 6.23 4.45 9.08
N ARG A 317 5.50 5.29 9.83
CA ARG A 317 4.63 4.84 10.94
C ARG A 317 3.56 3.88 10.43
N ASP A 318 2.89 4.20 9.34
CA ASP A 318 1.80 3.39 8.80
C ASP A 318 2.31 2.04 8.29
N VAL A 319 3.46 2.03 7.59
CA VAL A 319 4.14 0.79 7.18
C VAL A 319 4.55 -0.05 8.39
N LEU A 320 5.07 0.57 9.45
CA LEU A 320 5.47 -0.14 10.65
C LEU A 320 4.27 -0.73 11.39
N HIS A 321 3.16 0.02 11.48
CA HIS A 321 1.91 -0.43 12.07
C HIS A 321 1.35 -1.62 11.30
N ASP A 322 1.30 -1.55 9.96
CA ASP A 322 0.84 -2.64 9.11
C ASP A 322 1.69 -3.90 9.27
N ARG A 323 3.02 -3.75 9.33
CA ARG A 323 3.93 -4.87 9.58
C ARG A 323 3.70 -5.50 10.95
N PHE A 324 3.51 -4.67 11.98
CA PHE A 324 3.20 -5.14 13.32
C PHE A 324 1.89 -5.94 13.35
N VAL A 325 0.81 -5.39 12.78
CA VAL A 325 -0.49 -6.07 12.72
C VAL A 325 -0.39 -7.40 11.96
N LYS A 326 0.30 -7.42 10.80
CA LYS A 326 0.53 -8.66 10.04
C LYS A 326 1.30 -9.69 10.84
N ALA A 327 2.38 -9.29 11.52
CA ALA A 327 3.19 -10.19 12.34
C ALA A 327 2.38 -10.76 13.52
N VAL A 328 1.56 -9.94 14.19
CA VAL A 328 0.68 -10.39 15.28
C VAL A 328 -0.33 -11.41 14.76
N ILE A 329 -1.00 -11.14 13.64
CA ILE A 329 -1.96 -12.06 13.03
C ILE A 329 -1.27 -13.37 12.64
N GLU A 330 -0.08 -13.33 12.04
CA GLU A 330 0.65 -14.52 11.64
C GLU A 330 1.04 -15.40 12.85
N VAL A 331 1.51 -14.78 13.93
CA VAL A 331 1.83 -15.48 15.19
C VAL A 331 0.56 -16.09 15.79
N GLN A 332 -0.55 -15.35 15.78
CA GLN A 332 -1.84 -15.84 16.28
C GLN A 332 -2.36 -17.01 15.44
N GLN A 333 -2.25 -16.96 14.11
CA GLN A 333 -2.64 -18.04 13.21
C GLN A 333 -1.78 -19.28 13.41
N LYS A 334 -0.44 -19.14 13.49
CA LYS A 334 0.49 -20.25 13.75
C LYS A 334 0.21 -20.92 15.09
N THR A 335 0.01 -20.10 16.13
CA THR A 335 -0.30 -20.59 17.48
C THR A 335 -1.68 -21.25 17.51
N GLY A 336 -2.68 -20.67 16.84
CA GLY A 336 -4.01 -21.22 16.69
C GLY A 336 -4.01 -22.58 15.99
N ALA A 337 -3.29 -22.72 14.88
CA ALA A 337 -3.14 -23.98 14.16
C ALA A 337 -2.46 -25.05 15.02
N LYS A 338 -1.40 -24.68 15.76
CA LYS A 338 -0.73 -25.58 16.72
C LYS A 338 -1.67 -26.02 17.84
N ASN A 339 -2.46 -25.11 18.40
CA ASN A 339 -3.44 -25.41 19.45
C ASN A 339 -4.52 -26.38 18.94
N VAL A 340 -5.06 -26.16 17.75
CA VAL A 340 -6.04 -27.07 17.13
C VAL A 340 -5.45 -28.47 16.92
N LEU A 341 -4.20 -28.55 16.47
CA LEU A 341 -3.52 -29.83 16.26
C LEU A 341 -3.26 -30.56 17.58
N LEU A 342 -2.83 -29.83 18.61
CA LEU A 342 -2.66 -30.39 19.96
C LEU A 342 -4.00 -30.85 20.55
N GLN A 343 -5.07 -30.08 20.37
CA GLN A 343 -6.42 -30.45 20.83
C GLN A 343 -6.91 -31.74 20.15
N LYS A 344 -6.74 -31.85 18.82
CA LYS A 344 -7.04 -33.09 18.08
C LYS A 344 -6.18 -34.26 18.58
N ARG A 345 -4.89 -34.05 18.82
CA ARG A 345 -3.99 -35.09 19.35
C ARG A 345 -4.42 -35.56 20.73
N ILE A 346 -4.77 -34.64 21.63
CA ILE A 346 -5.32 -34.96 22.96
C ILE A 346 -6.61 -35.75 22.83
N GLN A 347 -7.54 -35.32 21.96
CA GLN A 347 -8.79 -36.02 21.72
C GLN A 347 -8.56 -37.46 21.23
N THR A 348 -7.68 -37.66 20.24
CA THR A 348 -7.34 -39.01 19.74
C THR A 348 -6.67 -39.86 20.82
N LEU A 349 -5.74 -39.30 21.59
CA LEU A 349 -5.08 -40.03 22.68
C LEU A 349 -6.06 -40.39 23.80
N SER A 350 -7.01 -39.51 24.13
CA SER A 350 -8.09 -39.78 25.09
C SER A 350 -8.97 -40.92 24.60
N GLN A 351 -9.38 -40.92 23.33
CA GLN A 351 -10.16 -42.02 22.74
C GLN A 351 -9.41 -43.35 22.75
N VAL A 352 -8.11 -43.33 22.44
CA VAL A 352 -7.27 -44.54 22.50
C VAL A 352 -7.12 -45.04 23.94
N ALA A 353 -6.95 -44.14 24.91
CA ALA A 353 -6.89 -44.49 26.33
C ALA A 353 -8.21 -45.09 26.81
N GLU A 354 -9.35 -44.46 26.50
CA GLU A 354 -10.69 -45.00 26.78
C GLU A 354 -10.87 -46.39 26.19
N HIS A 355 -10.48 -46.60 24.93
CA HIS A 355 -10.55 -47.91 24.28
C HIS A 355 -9.66 -48.95 24.97
N ARG A 356 -8.44 -48.58 25.36
CA ARG A 356 -7.54 -49.49 26.10
C ARG A 356 -8.11 -49.86 27.46
N ASP A 357 -8.70 -48.90 28.19
CA ASP A 357 -9.33 -49.17 29.48
C ASP A 357 -10.53 -50.12 29.33
N VAL A 358 -11.31 -50.00 28.24
CA VAL A 358 -12.38 -50.96 27.90
C VAL A 358 -11.81 -52.36 27.68
N VAL A 359 -10.77 -52.50 26.85
CA VAL A 359 -10.15 -53.80 26.55
C VAL A 359 -9.55 -54.43 27.82
N ILE A 360 -8.84 -53.66 28.64
CA ILE A 360 -8.29 -54.13 29.93
C ILE A 360 -9.42 -54.55 30.87
N GLY A 361 -10.51 -53.77 30.95
CA GLY A 361 -11.70 -54.12 31.73
C GLY A 361 -12.29 -55.46 31.32
N GLN A 362 -12.46 -55.69 30.02
CA GLN A 362 -12.97 -56.95 29.45
C GLN A 362 -12.02 -58.13 29.68
N LEU A 363 -10.71 -57.95 29.46
CA LEU A 363 -9.71 -59.01 29.65
C LEU A 363 -9.59 -59.43 31.12
N ASN A 364 -9.63 -58.46 32.04
CA ASN A 364 -9.65 -58.72 33.48
C ASN A 364 -10.92 -59.46 33.92
N ALA A 365 -12.08 -59.13 33.34
CA ALA A 365 -13.32 -59.86 33.58
C ALA A 365 -13.28 -61.32 33.05
N ALA A 366 -12.50 -61.58 31.99
CA ALA A 366 -12.30 -62.93 31.45
C ALA A 366 -11.27 -63.76 32.24
N LEU A 367 -10.23 -63.14 32.80
CA LEU A 367 -9.14 -63.80 33.54
C LEU A 367 -9.45 -64.02 35.03
N SER A 368 -10.19 -63.12 35.66
CA SER A 368 -10.60 -63.25 37.06
C SER A 368 -12.07 -63.65 37.10
N GLY A 369 -12.39 -64.87 37.54
CA GLY A 369 -13.78 -65.35 37.69
C GLY A 369 -14.65 -64.59 38.71
N ALA A 370 -14.27 -63.39 39.14
CA ALA A 370 -15.01 -62.51 40.04
C ALA A 370 -15.10 -61.08 39.44
N PRO A 371 -16.30 -60.59 39.05
CA PRO A 371 -16.48 -59.42 38.17
C PRO A 371 -16.61 -58.06 38.87
N SER A 372 -16.29 -57.93 40.16
CA SER A 372 -16.93 -56.90 41.00
C SER A 372 -16.16 -55.57 41.20
N GLN A 373 -14.88 -55.45 40.83
CA GLN A 373 -14.14 -54.16 40.99
C GLN A 373 -13.73 -53.49 39.68
N SER A 374 -13.43 -54.23 38.60
CA SER A 374 -13.02 -53.67 37.30
C SER A 374 -14.21 -53.15 36.48
N ASN A 375 -15.39 -53.78 36.57
CA ASN A 375 -16.61 -53.33 35.88
C ASN A 375 -17.14 -51.99 36.41
N LYS A 376 -16.94 -51.68 37.70
CA LYS A 376 -17.49 -50.47 38.32
C LYS A 376 -17.01 -49.18 37.65
N LYS A 377 -15.73 -49.09 37.26
CA LYS A 377 -15.20 -47.90 36.55
C LYS A 377 -15.81 -47.74 35.17
N LEU A 378 -15.99 -48.84 34.44
CA LEU A 378 -16.59 -48.81 33.11
C LEU A 378 -18.08 -48.42 33.19
N GLU A 379 -18.77 -48.99 34.16
CA GLU A 379 -20.18 -48.73 34.45
C GLU A 379 -20.41 -47.29 34.93
N GLU A 380 -19.47 -46.72 35.70
CA GLU A 380 -19.49 -45.30 36.09
C GLU A 380 -19.26 -44.37 34.88
N ILE A 381 -18.37 -44.72 33.95
CA ILE A 381 -18.17 -43.96 32.70
C ILE A 381 -19.43 -44.02 31.82
N LEU A 382 -20.03 -45.20 31.66
CA LEU A 382 -21.27 -45.37 30.89
C LEU A 382 -22.44 -44.63 31.53
N SER A 383 -22.57 -44.69 32.86
CA SER A 383 -23.59 -43.96 33.61
C SER A 383 -23.45 -42.44 33.41
N LYS A 384 -22.22 -41.90 33.52
CA LYS A 384 -21.95 -40.48 33.26
C LYS A 384 -22.28 -40.08 31.82
N LYS A 385 -21.91 -40.90 30.82
CA LYS A 385 -22.23 -40.66 29.40
C LYS A 385 -23.74 -40.71 29.14
N ASN A 386 -24.45 -41.66 29.74
CA ASN A 386 -25.91 -41.77 29.62
C ASN A 386 -26.64 -40.60 30.30
N ALA A 387 -26.15 -40.14 31.46
CA ALA A 387 -26.68 -38.93 32.11
C ALA A 387 -26.49 -37.69 31.22
N THR A 388 -25.31 -37.53 30.61
CA THR A 388 -25.08 -36.40 29.68
C THR A 388 -25.93 -36.48 28.42
N ILE A 389 -26.18 -37.68 27.88
CA ILE A 389 -27.11 -37.86 26.75
C ILE A 389 -28.53 -37.44 27.15
N SER A 390 -29.00 -37.87 28.33
CA SER A 390 -30.32 -37.50 28.84
C SER A 390 -30.45 -35.99 29.05
N ASP A 391 -29.42 -35.35 29.62
CA ASP A 391 -29.40 -33.90 29.84
C ASP A 391 -29.42 -33.13 28.51
N LEU A 392 -28.63 -33.55 27.53
CA LEU A 392 -28.60 -32.93 26.19
C LEU A 392 -29.90 -33.13 25.42
N GLN A 393 -30.54 -34.29 25.55
CA GLN A 393 -31.86 -34.54 24.97
C GLN A 393 -32.94 -33.66 25.62
N TYR A 394 -32.88 -33.48 26.94
CA TYR A 394 -33.76 -32.58 27.66
C TYR A 394 -33.55 -31.12 27.24
N ASP A 395 -32.30 -30.68 27.11
CA ASP A 395 -31.97 -29.33 26.66
C ASP A 395 -32.43 -29.07 25.23
N LEU A 396 -32.24 -30.03 24.33
CA LEU A 396 -32.75 -29.95 22.95
C LEU A 396 -34.27 -29.79 22.95
N ALA A 397 -34.99 -30.63 23.70
CA ALA A 397 -36.44 -30.54 23.81
C ALA A 397 -36.91 -29.20 24.40
N ARG A 398 -36.21 -28.69 25.41
CA ARG A 398 -36.49 -27.38 26.02
C ARG A 398 -36.30 -26.23 25.03
N VAL A 399 -35.23 -26.25 24.23
CA VAL A 399 -34.95 -25.21 23.22
C VAL A 399 -35.93 -25.29 22.06
N CYS A 400 -36.24 -26.48 21.54
CA CYS A 400 -37.25 -26.68 20.50
C CYS A 400 -38.62 -26.16 20.95
N LYS A 401 -39.02 -26.44 22.20
CA LYS A 401 -40.25 -25.89 22.76
C LYS A 401 -40.24 -24.36 22.87
N ALA A 402 -39.16 -23.78 23.40
CA ALA A 402 -39.05 -22.33 23.52
C ALA A 402 -39.09 -21.63 22.15
N HIS A 403 -38.48 -22.25 21.14
CA HIS A 403 -38.54 -21.80 19.75
C HIS A 403 -39.98 -21.87 19.19
N ASP A 404 -40.69 -22.97 19.41
CA ASP A 404 -42.06 -23.15 18.92
C ASP A 404 -43.04 -22.20 19.61
N ASP A 405 -42.92 -22.03 20.94
CA ASP A 405 -43.68 -21.05 21.73
C ASP A 405 -43.43 -19.62 21.21
N LEU A 406 -42.16 -19.28 20.90
CA LEU A 406 -41.79 -17.98 20.33
C LEU A 406 -42.39 -17.77 18.94
N LEU A 407 -42.33 -18.77 18.07
CA LEU A 407 -42.97 -18.72 16.75
C LEU A 407 -44.48 -18.50 16.86
N GLU A 408 -45.16 -19.17 17.77
CA GLU A 408 -46.60 -19.00 18.01
C GLU A 408 -46.91 -17.57 18.48
N THR A 409 -46.16 -17.04 19.45
CA THR A 409 -46.36 -15.64 19.89
C THR A 409 -46.11 -14.61 18.79
N PHE A 410 -45.12 -14.83 17.91
CA PHE A 410 -44.88 -13.96 16.77
C PHE A 410 -46.00 -14.06 15.72
N GLN A 411 -46.50 -15.26 15.45
CA GLN A 411 -47.64 -15.48 14.56
C GLN A 411 -48.90 -14.77 15.07
N GLU A 412 -49.18 -14.87 16.38
CA GLU A 412 -50.29 -14.14 17.01
C GLU A 412 -50.10 -12.62 16.91
N LYS A 413 -48.88 -12.12 17.13
CA LYS A 413 -48.57 -10.69 17.02
C LYS A 413 -48.71 -10.17 15.60
N LEU A 414 -48.23 -10.89 14.60
CA LEU A 414 -48.38 -10.52 13.19
C LEU A 414 -49.87 -10.49 12.78
N ALA A 415 -50.66 -11.45 13.25
CA ALA A 415 -52.11 -11.46 13.05
C ALA A 415 -52.80 -10.25 13.73
N GLN A 416 -52.38 -9.86 14.94
CA GLN A 416 -52.89 -8.65 15.62
C GLN A 416 -52.63 -7.35 14.82
N TYR A 417 -51.52 -7.29 14.09
CA TYR A 417 -51.19 -6.15 13.21
C TYR A 417 -51.77 -6.28 11.80
N GLY A 418 -52.57 -7.31 11.53
CA GLY A 418 -53.24 -7.51 10.25
C GLY A 418 -52.34 -8.00 9.12
N ILE A 419 -51.18 -8.60 9.45
CA ILE A 419 -50.24 -9.17 8.48
C ILE A 419 -50.54 -10.68 8.32
N PRO A 420 -51.05 -11.13 7.16
CA PRO A 420 -51.27 -12.56 6.88
C PRO A 420 -49.95 -13.34 6.89
N GLN A 421 -49.97 -14.59 7.36
CA GLN A 421 -48.79 -15.46 7.35
C GLN A 421 -48.25 -15.73 5.94
N GLU A 422 -49.09 -15.60 4.91
CA GLU A 422 -48.74 -15.78 3.49
C GLU A 422 -47.77 -14.70 2.99
N ASP A 423 -47.75 -13.52 3.63
CA ASP A 423 -46.90 -12.37 3.24
C ASP A 423 -45.45 -12.49 3.72
N LEU A 424 -45.14 -13.47 4.58
CA LEU A 424 -43.79 -13.68 5.14
C LEU A 424 -42.79 -14.25 4.11
N GLY A 425 -43.27 -14.93 3.06
CA GLY A 425 -42.43 -15.49 1.99
C GLY A 425 -41.56 -16.69 2.38
N PHE A 426 -41.62 -17.17 3.63
CA PHE A 426 -40.95 -18.40 4.09
C PHE A 426 -41.76 -19.11 5.17
N THR A 427 -41.60 -20.43 5.26
CA THR A 427 -42.26 -21.27 6.28
C THR A 427 -41.25 -21.60 7.39
N PRO A 428 -41.48 -21.19 8.65
CA PRO A 428 -40.58 -21.53 9.75
C PRO A 428 -40.50 -23.05 9.96
N LEU A 429 -39.28 -23.59 10.05
CA LEU A 429 -39.04 -25.01 10.29
C LEU A 429 -39.28 -25.34 11.77
N LYS A 430 -40.16 -26.29 12.06
CA LYS A 430 -40.36 -26.85 13.41
C LYS A 430 -39.67 -28.21 13.51
N ILE A 431 -38.85 -28.39 14.55
CA ILE A 431 -38.10 -29.64 14.79
C ILE A 431 -38.75 -30.37 15.95
N VAL A 432 -39.20 -31.60 15.73
CA VAL A 432 -39.72 -32.49 16.77
C VAL A 432 -38.60 -33.44 17.20
N PRO A 433 -38.12 -33.38 18.45
CA PRO A 433 -37.09 -34.30 18.94
C PRO A 433 -37.54 -35.77 18.94
N ASP A 434 -36.63 -36.68 18.61
CA ASP A 434 -36.90 -38.14 18.61
C ASP A 434 -37.37 -38.64 19.98
N GLY A 435 -38.43 -39.45 19.99
CA GLY A 435 -39.03 -40.04 21.20
C GLY A 435 -40.20 -39.26 21.80
N GLN A 436 -40.53 -38.07 21.28
CA GLN A 436 -41.74 -37.33 21.65
C GLN A 436 -42.85 -37.53 20.60
N CYS A 437 -43.74 -38.49 20.82
CA CYS A 437 -45.01 -38.59 20.08
C CYS A 437 -46.03 -37.57 20.64
N GLY A 438 -45.87 -36.28 20.30
CA GLY A 438 -46.87 -35.25 20.60
C GLY A 438 -46.30 -33.85 20.81
N LEU A 439 -47.17 -32.83 20.76
CA LEU A 439 -46.88 -31.43 21.11
C LEU A 439 -46.24 -31.36 22.51
N ALA A 440 -45.06 -30.75 22.62
CA ALA A 440 -44.29 -30.67 23.85
C ALA A 440 -45.04 -29.87 24.94
N ARG A 441 -45.66 -30.56 25.91
CA ARG A 441 -46.37 -29.96 27.06
C ARG A 441 -45.43 -29.74 28.25
N GLY A 442 -44.58 -28.74 28.15
CA GLY A 442 -43.83 -28.14 29.27
C GLY A 442 -44.38 -26.76 29.69
N PRO A 443 -43.99 -26.19 30.84
CA PRO A 443 -44.45 -24.88 31.28
C PRO A 443 -44.10 -23.80 30.24
N ALA A 444 -45.12 -23.12 29.72
CA ALA A 444 -44.95 -21.93 28.88
C ALA A 444 -44.48 -20.78 29.78
N GLY A 445 -43.32 -20.19 29.47
CA GLY A 445 -42.87 -19.01 30.21
C GLY A 445 -41.37 -18.75 30.18
N LEU A 446 -40.86 -18.31 29.03
CA LEU A 446 -39.77 -17.33 29.02
C LEU A 446 -40.23 -16.11 28.24
N VAL A 447 -41.17 -15.37 28.84
CA VAL A 447 -41.23 -13.94 28.59
C VAL A 447 -39.91 -13.39 29.11
N SER A 448 -38.99 -13.07 28.20
CA SER A 448 -37.77 -12.35 28.53
C SER A 448 -38.16 -11.13 29.36
N LYS A 449 -37.76 -11.10 30.64
CA LYS A 449 -37.68 -9.84 31.37
C LYS A 449 -36.66 -8.99 30.63
N ASN A 450 -37.12 -8.13 29.74
CA ASN A 450 -36.31 -7.04 29.20
C ASN A 450 -35.82 -6.23 30.41
N ARG A 451 -34.51 -6.23 30.62
CA ARG A 451 -33.83 -5.32 31.53
C ARG A 451 -32.91 -4.44 30.71
#